data_AF-A0A3Q3X671-F1
#
_entry.id   AF-A0A3Q3X671-F1
#
_cell.length_a   1.000
_cell.length_b   1.000
_cell.length_c   1.000
_cell.angle_alpha   90.00
_cell.angle_beta   90.00
_cell.angle_gamma   90.00
#
_symmetry.space_group_name_H-M   'P 1'
#
loop_
_entity.id
_entity.type
_entity.pdbx_description
1 polymer ?
#
loop_
_entity_poly.entity_id
_entity_poly.type
_entity_poly.pdbx_seq_one_letter_code
_entity_poly.pdbx_strand_id
1 'polypeptide(L)'
;MTYSNDLTYISSDKSPVLPFSQPVVCAYERWVPKDWYPLIYDPVFETYDLADLEFHFGIMNGGCAASLNAALQRWQDNLWMSELCHQPLLLLLEECVAATTPELQPESSLYPIIANKGCLVDSKISRSRFEQRRTSSEILLSLQAFRFGVFIHCKLVAWDPVGLDGTKKACHYDKQHGWQLLDNTAYSSLCDCCESTCKSRKMRSPGSGT
;
A
#
# COMPACT_ATOMS: atom_id res chain seq x y z
N MET A 1 16.41 4.47 9.09
CA MET A 1 15.79 5.20 7.98
C MET A 1 16.74 5.19 6.80
N THR A 2 16.27 4.84 5.62
CA THR A 2 17.11 4.66 4.43
C THR A 2 16.60 5.56 3.31
N TYR A 3 17.52 6.29 2.66
CA TYR A 3 17.23 7.17 1.53
C TYR A 3 18.03 6.69 0.31
N SER A 4 17.43 6.71 -0.87
CA SER A 4 18.09 6.30 -2.11
C SER A 4 17.80 7.26 -3.26
N ASN A 5 18.80 7.49 -4.12
CA ASN A 5 18.69 8.27 -5.35
C ASN A 5 19.68 7.73 -6.40
N ASP A 6 19.53 8.09 -7.67
CA ASP A 6 20.46 7.73 -8.76
C ASP A 6 21.30 8.93 -9.21
N LEU A 7 22.62 8.80 -9.13
CA LEU A 7 23.56 9.75 -9.69
C LEU A 7 23.78 9.42 -11.18
N THR A 8 23.29 10.28 -12.07
CA THR A 8 23.38 10.07 -13.52
C THR A 8 24.50 10.91 -14.13
N TYR A 9 25.45 10.24 -14.78
CA TYR A 9 26.47 10.88 -15.62
C TYR A 9 25.95 11.00 -17.05
N ILE A 10 25.89 12.23 -17.55
CA ILE A 10 25.55 12.54 -18.95
C ILE A 10 26.80 13.13 -19.60
N SER A 11 27.25 12.53 -20.70
CA SER A 11 28.41 13.01 -21.46
C SER A 11 27.96 13.90 -22.62
N SER A 12 28.84 14.82 -23.04
CA SER A 12 28.61 15.64 -24.24
C SER A 12 28.64 14.76 -25.51
N ASP A 13 27.91 15.15 -26.57
CA ASP A 13 27.77 14.43 -27.86
C ASP A 13 29.08 13.97 -28.53
N LYS A 14 30.24 14.51 -28.13
CA LYS A 14 31.57 14.15 -28.65
C LYS A 14 32.40 13.27 -27.71
N SER A 15 31.88 12.91 -26.55
CA SER A 15 32.58 12.09 -25.56
C SER A 15 32.49 10.60 -25.93
N PRO A 16 33.58 9.84 -25.81
CA PRO A 16 33.55 8.38 -26.01
C PRO A 16 32.86 7.62 -24.86
N VAL A 17 32.52 8.29 -23.76
CA VAL A 17 31.90 7.66 -22.58
C VAL A 17 30.39 7.70 -22.70
N LEU A 18 29.75 6.54 -22.63
CA LEU A 18 28.28 6.44 -22.63
C LEU A 18 27.68 6.97 -21.32
N PRO A 19 26.50 7.60 -21.36
CA PRO A 19 25.77 7.95 -20.15
C PRO A 19 25.50 6.72 -19.27
N PHE A 20 25.64 6.86 -17.96
CA PHE A 20 25.37 5.79 -17.00
C PHE A 20 24.83 6.37 -15.68
N SER A 21 24.11 5.54 -14.92
CA SER A 21 23.55 5.92 -13.62
C SER A 21 24.06 4.99 -12.53
N GLN A 22 24.39 5.55 -11.37
CA GLN A 22 24.89 4.84 -10.20
C GLN A 22 23.96 5.07 -9.01
N PRO A 23 23.48 4.02 -8.31
CA PRO A 23 22.63 4.19 -7.14
C PRO A 23 23.44 4.70 -5.94
N VAL A 24 22.89 5.69 -5.23
CA VAL A 24 23.40 6.26 -3.99
C VAL A 24 22.41 5.93 -2.89
N VAL A 25 22.89 5.31 -1.80
CA VAL A 25 22.07 4.89 -0.65
C VAL A 25 22.67 5.43 0.64
N CYS A 26 21.87 6.13 1.43
CA CYS A 26 22.22 6.64 2.75
C CYS A 26 21.36 5.96 3.82
N ALA A 27 21.98 5.44 4.88
CA ALA A 27 21.28 4.79 5.99
C ALA A 27 21.59 5.50 7.31
N TYR A 28 20.55 5.81 8.06
CA TYR A 28 20.61 6.48 9.36
C TYR A 28 19.95 5.61 10.42
N GLU A 29 20.60 5.45 11.57
CA GLU A 29 20.01 4.79 12.73
C GLU A 29 18.95 5.69 13.38
N ARG A 30 17.80 5.13 13.73
CA ARG A 30 16.78 5.86 14.48
C ARG A 30 17.19 5.88 15.95
N TRP A 31 17.34 7.05 16.54
CA TRP A 31 17.66 7.19 17.95
C TRP A 31 16.40 7.01 18.80
N VAL A 32 16.38 6.00 19.67
CA VAL A 32 15.28 5.74 20.62
C VAL A 32 15.87 5.78 22.04
N PRO A 33 15.39 6.67 22.93
CA PRO A 33 15.83 6.68 24.32
C PRO A 33 15.54 5.35 25.01
N LYS A 34 16.42 4.90 25.93
CA LYS A 34 16.28 3.62 26.66
C LYS A 34 14.96 3.47 27.42
N ASP A 35 14.32 4.57 27.81
CA ASP A 35 13.08 4.59 28.61
C ASP A 35 11.86 5.08 27.81
N TRP A 36 11.96 5.11 26.48
CA TRP A 36 10.85 5.55 25.63
C TRP A 36 9.85 4.42 25.42
N TYR A 37 8.61 4.66 25.84
CA TYR A 37 7.46 3.79 25.54
C TYR A 37 6.48 4.54 24.63
N PRO A 38 5.96 3.91 23.55
CA PRO A 38 4.93 4.52 22.74
C PRO A 38 3.65 4.67 23.57
N LEU A 39 3.04 5.85 23.52
CA LEU A 39 1.72 6.10 24.12
C LEU A 39 0.65 5.34 23.32
N ILE A 40 -0.28 4.70 24.03
CA ILE A 40 -1.33 3.85 23.47
C ILE A 40 -2.51 4.73 23.04
N TYR A 41 -2.92 4.65 21.77
CA TYR A 41 -4.07 5.41 21.25
C TYR A 41 -5.11 4.52 20.57
N ASP A 42 -6.35 5.02 20.50
CA ASP A 42 -7.45 4.39 19.76
C ASP A 42 -7.60 5.11 18.41
N PRO A 43 -7.43 4.42 17.25
CA PRO A 43 -7.48 5.05 15.94
C PRO A 43 -8.91 5.40 15.48
N VAL A 44 -9.93 5.06 16.27
CA VAL A 44 -11.35 5.39 16.00
C VAL A 44 -11.64 6.88 16.23
N PHE A 45 -10.79 7.58 16.99
CA PHE A 45 -10.91 9.02 17.21
C PHE A 45 -9.95 9.79 16.31
N GLU A 46 -10.35 11.00 15.91
CA GLU A 46 -9.49 11.96 15.19
C GLU A 46 -8.30 12.38 16.08
N THR A 47 -7.28 11.53 16.18
CA THR A 47 -6.01 11.83 16.85
C THR A 47 -5.10 12.59 15.89
N TYR A 48 -5.52 13.79 15.49
CA TYR A 48 -4.62 14.72 14.81
C TYR A 48 -3.39 14.96 15.71
N ASP A 49 -2.18 14.75 15.17
CA ASP A 49 -0.88 15.08 15.75
C ASP A 49 -0.45 14.36 17.05
N LEU A 50 -1.08 13.24 17.43
CA LEU A 50 -0.76 12.53 18.69
C LEU A 50 -0.03 11.18 18.52
N ALA A 51 -0.15 10.53 17.36
CA ALA A 51 0.58 9.30 17.03
C ALA A 51 0.69 9.09 15.52
N ASP A 52 1.88 8.72 15.04
CA ASP A 52 2.16 8.49 13.61
C ASP A 52 2.18 7.00 13.27
N LEU A 53 1.48 6.60 12.20
CA LEU A 53 1.63 5.30 11.56
C LEU A 53 2.80 5.35 10.57
N GLU A 54 3.78 4.46 10.74
CA GLU A 54 4.93 4.37 9.84
C GLU A 54 4.72 3.26 8.80
N PHE A 55 4.56 3.65 7.54
CA PHE A 55 4.40 2.73 6.41
C PHE A 55 5.73 2.49 5.71
N HIS A 56 6.05 1.22 5.42
CA HIS A 56 7.22 0.86 4.61
C HIS A 56 6.80 0.25 3.29
N PHE A 57 7.45 0.66 2.21
CA PHE A 57 7.32 0.04 0.90
C PHE A 57 8.64 -0.61 0.54
N GLY A 58 8.60 -1.88 0.13
CA GLY A 58 9.77 -2.67 -0.20
C GLY A 58 9.59 -3.46 -1.48
N ILE A 59 10.66 -3.60 -2.26
CA ILE A 59 10.68 -4.50 -3.41
C ILE A 59 11.32 -5.81 -2.92
N MET A 60 10.58 -6.91 -3.00
CA MET A 60 11.08 -8.24 -2.65
C MET A 60 11.57 -8.95 -3.92
N ASN A 61 12.52 -9.86 -3.79
CA ASN A 61 12.90 -10.76 -4.89
C ASN A 61 11.67 -11.60 -5.29
N GLY A 62 10.98 -11.19 -6.35
CA GLY A 62 9.76 -11.82 -6.87
C GLY A 62 8.46 -10.99 -6.80
N GLY A 63 8.46 -9.74 -6.30
CA GLY A 63 7.26 -8.88 -6.27
C GLY A 63 7.38 -7.61 -5.41
N CYS A 64 6.42 -6.68 -5.52
CA CYS A 64 6.36 -5.48 -4.66
C CYS A 64 5.56 -5.76 -3.39
N ALA A 65 6.06 -5.35 -2.24
CA ALA A 65 5.42 -5.55 -0.93
C ALA A 65 5.27 -4.19 -0.23
N ALA A 66 4.05 -3.85 0.18
CA ALA A 66 3.84 -2.76 1.13
C ALA A 66 3.60 -3.39 2.51
N SER A 67 4.54 -3.19 3.42
CA SER A 67 4.43 -3.66 4.79
C SER A 67 4.22 -2.46 5.70
N LEU A 68 3.15 -2.44 6.48
CA LEU A 68 3.13 -1.65 7.68
C LEU A 68 3.88 -2.46 8.73
N ASN A 69 5.19 -2.22 8.87
CA ASN A 69 5.84 -2.56 10.12
C ASN A 69 5.42 -1.48 11.12
N ALA A 70 4.27 -1.66 11.78
CA ALA A 70 4.08 -1.05 13.08
C ALA A 70 5.18 -1.67 13.96
N ALA A 71 6.33 -1.01 14.03
CA ALA A 71 7.50 -1.52 14.73
C ALA A 71 7.21 -1.51 16.25
N LEU A 72 6.53 -2.54 16.74
CA LEU A 72 6.71 -2.99 18.11
C LEU A 72 7.89 -3.97 18.07
N GLN A 73 9.07 -3.41 18.25
CA GLN A 73 10.29 -4.19 18.37
C GLN A 73 10.17 -5.09 19.60
N ARG A 74 9.99 -6.38 19.31
CA ARG A 74 9.71 -7.44 20.27
C ARG A 74 10.92 -7.67 21.17
N TRP A 75 10.82 -7.25 22.44
CA TRP A 75 11.73 -7.71 23.50
C TRP A 75 11.14 -8.97 24.12
N GLN A 76 11.90 -10.05 24.06
CA GLN A 76 11.49 -11.36 24.49
C GLN A 76 11.90 -11.52 25.96
N ASP A 77 10.96 -11.30 26.87
CA ASP A 77 11.03 -11.82 28.24
C ASP A 77 9.60 -12.09 28.76
N ASN A 78 9.26 -13.38 28.76
CA ASN A 78 8.37 -14.10 29.67
C ASN A 78 7.32 -13.27 30.47
N LEU A 79 6.15 -13.04 29.90
CA LEU A 79 4.87 -13.16 30.60
C LEU A 79 3.72 -13.16 29.57
N TRP A 80 2.82 -14.14 29.66
CA TRP A 80 1.59 -14.17 28.88
C TRP A 80 0.71 -12.95 29.20
N MET A 81 0.82 -11.89 28.41
CA MET A 81 -0.24 -10.90 28.16
C MET A 81 0.25 -9.95 27.05
N SER A 82 -0.02 -10.22 25.78
CA SER A 82 0.33 -9.26 24.72
C SER A 82 -0.67 -9.33 23.56
N GLU A 83 -1.85 -8.81 23.82
CA GLU A 83 -2.84 -8.50 22.79
C GLU A 83 -3.56 -7.26 23.33
N LEU A 84 -3.08 -6.05 23.00
CA LEU A 84 -3.74 -4.74 23.22
C LEU A 84 -2.74 -3.60 22.94
N CYS A 85 -2.24 -3.50 21.71
CA CYS A 85 -1.63 -2.27 21.20
C CYS A 85 -2.21 -2.02 19.80
N HIS A 86 -3.26 -1.19 19.76
CA HIS A 86 -4.23 -1.01 18.67
C HIS A 86 -5.06 -2.26 18.31
N GLN A 87 -6.33 -2.06 17.91
CA GLN A 87 -7.07 -3.11 17.20
C GLN A 87 -6.28 -3.47 15.92
N PRO A 88 -6.28 -4.75 15.49
CA PRO A 88 -5.51 -5.17 14.32
C PRO A 88 -6.04 -4.45 13.07
N LEU A 89 -5.33 -3.41 12.64
CA LEU A 89 -5.71 -2.65 11.44
C LEU A 89 -5.43 -3.48 10.18
N LEU A 90 -6.29 -3.33 9.19
CA LEU A 90 -6.14 -3.88 7.85
C LEU A 90 -5.47 -2.84 6.94
N LEU A 91 -4.29 -3.18 6.40
CA LEU A 91 -3.57 -2.34 5.45
C LEU A 91 -4.18 -2.47 4.05
N LEU A 92 -4.50 -1.38 3.39
CA LEU A 92 -5.08 -1.37 2.05
C LEU A 92 -4.30 -0.40 1.15
N LEU A 93 -4.22 -0.73 -0.14
CA LEU A 93 -3.77 0.18 -1.18
C LEU A 93 -5.01 0.79 -1.83
N GLU A 94 -5.30 2.07 -1.56
CA GLU A 94 -6.48 2.73 -2.12
C GLU A 94 -6.26 3.04 -3.61
N GLU A 95 -5.08 3.58 -3.94
CA GLU A 95 -4.68 3.97 -5.30
C GLU A 95 -3.17 3.77 -5.48
N CYS A 96 -2.75 3.34 -6.66
CA CYS A 96 -1.35 3.26 -7.06
C CYS A 96 -1.19 3.61 -8.53
N VAL A 97 -0.20 4.45 -8.84
CA VAL A 97 0.15 4.83 -10.21
C VAL A 97 1.64 4.58 -10.46
N ALA A 98 1.98 4.19 -11.68
CA ALA A 98 3.34 4.21 -12.18
C ALA A 98 3.60 5.49 -12.98
N ALA A 99 4.75 6.10 -12.74
CA ALA A 99 5.26 7.27 -13.46
C ALA A 99 6.70 7.01 -13.94
N THR A 100 7.15 7.79 -14.92
CA THR A 100 8.56 7.76 -15.38
C THR A 100 9.46 8.70 -14.59
N THR A 101 8.88 9.50 -13.70
CA THR A 101 9.58 10.47 -12.85
C THR A 101 9.32 10.18 -11.37
N PRO A 102 10.28 10.47 -10.48
CA PRO A 102 10.13 10.26 -9.05
C PRO A 102 9.17 11.24 -8.39
N GLU A 103 8.88 12.37 -9.04
CA GLU A 103 7.91 13.35 -8.57
C GLU A 103 6.71 13.36 -9.51
N LEU A 104 5.50 13.41 -8.94
CA LEU A 104 4.26 13.52 -9.71
C LEU A 104 3.98 14.99 -10.01
N GLN A 105 4.04 15.37 -11.28
CA GLN A 105 3.63 16.68 -11.77
C GLN A 105 2.22 16.59 -12.39
N PRO A 106 1.45 17.69 -12.46
CA PRO A 106 0.13 17.71 -13.08
C PRO A 106 0.10 17.14 -14.51
N GLU A 107 1.17 17.33 -15.27
CA GLU A 107 1.38 16.88 -16.64
C GLU A 107 2.06 15.51 -16.77
N SER A 108 2.37 14.83 -15.66
CA SER A 108 2.98 13.51 -15.68
C SER A 108 2.09 12.49 -16.40
N SER A 109 2.68 11.68 -17.29
CA SER A 109 2.00 10.54 -17.88
C SER A 109 1.92 9.40 -16.86
N LEU A 110 0.73 9.18 -16.29
CA LEU A 110 0.51 8.19 -15.23
C LEU A 110 -0.15 6.91 -15.77
N TYR A 111 0.39 5.77 -15.38
CA TYR A 111 -0.21 4.47 -15.62
C TYR A 111 -0.94 3.98 -14.36
N PRO A 112 -2.27 3.77 -14.39
CA PRO A 112 -3.02 3.32 -13.22
C PRO A 112 -2.76 1.84 -12.95
N ILE A 113 -2.24 1.53 -11.77
CA ILE A 113 -2.04 0.16 -11.30
C ILE A 113 -3.24 -0.26 -10.44
N ILE A 114 -3.50 0.51 -9.38
CA ILE A 114 -4.64 0.35 -8.48
C ILE A 114 -5.45 1.65 -8.54
N ALA A 115 -6.75 1.53 -8.74
CA ALA A 115 -7.67 2.66 -8.80
C ALA A 115 -8.98 2.30 -8.11
N ASN A 116 -9.91 3.26 -8.05
CA ASN A 116 -11.28 3.00 -7.62
C ASN A 116 -11.37 2.34 -6.23
N LYS A 117 -10.52 2.81 -5.32
CA LYS A 117 -10.48 2.42 -3.90
C LYS A 117 -10.14 0.93 -3.72
N GLY A 118 -8.99 0.54 -4.25
CA GLY A 118 -8.43 -0.81 -4.10
C GLY A 118 -8.78 -1.82 -5.20
N CYS A 119 -9.22 -1.38 -6.38
CA CYS A 119 -9.35 -2.24 -7.55
C CYS A 119 -8.02 -2.26 -8.32
N LEU A 120 -7.33 -3.41 -8.37
CA LEU A 120 -6.11 -3.61 -9.15
C LEU A 120 -6.45 -3.70 -10.64
N VAL A 121 -6.64 -2.56 -11.29
CA VAL A 121 -7.07 -2.47 -12.70
C VAL A 121 -6.05 -3.08 -13.68
N ASP A 122 -4.76 -3.07 -13.33
CA ASP A 122 -3.71 -3.70 -14.14
C ASP A 122 -3.94 -5.21 -14.35
N SER A 123 -4.53 -5.89 -13.36
CA SER A 123 -4.82 -7.34 -13.43
C SER A 123 -5.80 -7.74 -14.54
N LYS A 124 -6.58 -6.79 -15.08
CA LYS A 124 -7.46 -7.05 -16.24
C LYS A 124 -6.67 -7.38 -17.50
N ILE A 125 -5.49 -6.79 -17.64
CA ILE A 125 -4.66 -6.88 -18.86
C ILE A 125 -3.38 -7.69 -18.65
N SER A 126 -2.83 -7.68 -17.43
CA SER A 126 -1.58 -8.32 -17.09
C SER A 126 -1.81 -9.59 -16.24
N ARG A 127 -0.72 -10.15 -15.70
CA ARG A 127 -0.77 -11.21 -14.68
C ARG A 127 -0.60 -10.68 -13.26
N SER A 128 -0.75 -9.38 -13.06
CA SER A 128 -0.65 -8.76 -11.75
C SER A 128 -1.77 -9.22 -10.84
N ARG A 129 -1.47 -9.41 -9.55
CA ARG A 129 -2.43 -9.84 -8.54
C ARG A 129 -1.98 -9.41 -7.16
N PHE A 130 -2.94 -9.34 -6.24
CA PHE A 130 -2.61 -9.35 -4.83
C PHE A 130 -2.24 -10.78 -4.41
N GLU A 131 -1.18 -10.92 -3.63
CA GLU A 131 -0.81 -12.19 -3.02
C GLU A 131 -1.47 -12.32 -1.64
N GLN A 132 -1.72 -13.56 -1.23
CA GLN A 132 -2.30 -13.85 0.08
C GLN A 132 -1.48 -13.20 1.20
N ARG A 133 -2.16 -12.44 2.05
CA ARG A 133 -1.53 -11.78 3.21
C ARG A 133 -1.16 -12.80 4.28
N ARG A 134 -0.09 -12.50 5.02
CA ARG A 134 0.29 -13.25 6.23
C ARG A 134 -0.30 -12.63 7.49
N THR A 135 -0.40 -11.30 7.53
CA THR A 135 -0.97 -10.52 8.62
C THR A 135 -1.85 -9.40 8.05
N SER A 136 -2.79 -8.87 8.85
CA SER A 136 -3.67 -7.77 8.40
C SER A 136 -2.90 -6.49 8.07
N SER A 137 -1.75 -6.29 8.71
CA SER A 137 -0.87 -5.12 8.53
C SER A 137 0.06 -5.22 7.32
N GLU A 138 -0.01 -6.28 6.51
CA GLU A 138 0.83 -6.48 5.33
C GLU A 138 -0.02 -6.63 4.07
N ILE A 139 0.39 -6.01 2.97
CA ILE A 139 -0.20 -6.24 1.64
C ILE A 139 0.89 -6.49 0.60
N LEU A 140 0.75 -7.60 -0.12
CA LEU A 140 1.69 -8.05 -1.13
C LEU A 140 1.07 -7.88 -2.51
N LEU A 141 1.78 -7.18 -3.40
CA LEU A 141 1.33 -6.87 -4.75
C LEU A 141 2.35 -7.41 -5.78
N SER A 142 1.95 -8.45 -6.49
CA SER A 142 2.72 -8.97 -7.61
C SER A 142 2.35 -8.18 -8.87
N LEU A 143 3.34 -7.49 -9.44
CA LEU A 143 3.18 -6.73 -10.68
C LEU A 143 3.95 -7.40 -11.82
N GLN A 144 3.31 -7.50 -12.99
CA GLN A 144 4.02 -7.84 -14.21
C GLN A 144 5.04 -6.73 -14.53
N ALA A 145 6.27 -7.13 -14.85
CA ALA A 145 7.37 -6.20 -15.08
C ALA A 145 7.05 -5.18 -16.19
N PHE A 146 7.42 -3.92 -15.93
CA PHE A 146 7.39 -2.85 -16.92
C PHE A 146 8.64 -2.92 -17.82
N ARG A 147 8.53 -2.44 -19.06
CA ARG A 147 9.65 -2.47 -20.02
C ARG A 147 10.79 -1.51 -19.66
N PHE A 148 10.52 -0.49 -18.85
CA PHE A 148 11.46 0.55 -18.44
C PHE A 148 11.38 0.76 -16.92
N GLY A 149 12.37 1.45 -16.35
CA GLY A 149 12.33 1.88 -14.96
C GLY A 149 11.14 2.81 -14.72
N VAL A 150 10.37 2.53 -13.68
CA VAL A 150 9.19 3.31 -13.27
C VAL A 150 9.23 3.57 -11.77
N PHE A 151 8.64 4.69 -11.37
CA PHE A 151 8.38 5.04 -9.98
C PHE A 151 6.93 4.71 -9.66
N ILE A 152 6.69 3.98 -8.57
CA ILE A 152 5.35 3.60 -8.14
C ILE A 152 4.97 4.47 -6.95
N HIS A 153 3.87 5.20 -7.10
CA HIS A 153 3.29 6.05 -6.07
C HIS A 153 2.00 5.43 -5.60
N CYS A 154 1.88 5.18 -4.30
CA CYS A 154 0.71 4.55 -3.72
C CYS A 154 0.14 5.38 -2.57
N LYS A 155 -1.19 5.43 -2.51
CA LYS A 155 -1.95 5.90 -1.36
C LYS A 155 -2.34 4.69 -0.50
N LEU A 156 -1.76 4.61 0.69
CA LEU A 156 -2.05 3.56 1.67
C LEU A 156 -3.14 4.02 2.64
N VAL A 157 -3.94 3.06 3.12
CA VAL A 157 -4.97 3.28 4.14
C VAL A 157 -4.88 2.15 5.16
N ALA A 158 -4.83 2.49 6.45
CA ALA A 158 -5.07 1.55 7.53
C ALA A 158 -6.52 1.68 8.00
N TRP A 159 -7.26 0.58 8.11
CA TRP A 159 -8.69 0.59 8.42
C TRP A 159 -9.09 -0.51 9.40
N ASP A 160 -10.20 -0.34 10.11
CA ASP A 160 -10.79 -1.39 10.94
C ASP A 160 -11.19 -2.59 10.06
N PRO A 161 -10.74 -3.83 10.36
CA PRO A 161 -11.15 -5.01 9.60
C PRO A 161 -12.67 -5.29 9.66
N VAL A 162 -13.39 -4.65 10.58
CA VAL A 162 -14.84 -4.70 10.69
C VAL A 162 -15.49 -3.62 9.83
N GLY A 163 -16.61 -3.97 9.17
CA GLY A 163 -17.39 -2.98 8.42
C GLY A 163 -16.78 -2.58 7.08
N LEU A 164 -15.99 -3.47 6.46
CA LEU A 164 -15.48 -3.26 5.11
C LEU A 164 -16.62 -3.03 4.11
N ASP A 165 -16.44 -2.05 3.24
CA ASP A 165 -17.39 -1.69 2.20
C ASP A 165 -16.70 -1.58 0.83
N GLY A 166 -17.45 -1.16 -0.19
CA GLY A 166 -16.91 -0.94 -1.53
C GLY A 166 -15.76 0.07 -1.61
N THR A 167 -15.43 0.79 -0.53
CA THR A 167 -14.32 1.76 -0.44
C THR A 167 -13.12 1.26 0.37
N LYS A 168 -13.24 0.11 1.03
CA LYS A 168 -12.21 -0.49 1.90
C LYS A 168 -12.03 -1.95 1.50
N LYS A 169 -11.33 -2.18 0.40
CA LYS A 169 -11.17 -3.49 -0.23
C LYS A 169 -9.83 -3.59 -0.96
N ALA A 170 -9.41 -4.81 -1.25
CA ALA A 170 -8.31 -5.10 -2.17
C ALA A 170 -8.80 -6.16 -3.17
N CYS A 171 -9.09 -5.74 -4.40
CA CYS A 171 -9.70 -6.57 -5.42
C CYS A 171 -8.75 -6.73 -6.61
N HIS A 172 -8.62 -7.94 -7.13
CA HIS A 172 -7.95 -8.18 -8.42
C HIS A 172 -8.88 -8.96 -9.35
N TYR A 173 -8.66 -8.80 -10.65
CA TYR A 173 -9.42 -9.47 -11.68
C TYR A 173 -8.78 -10.82 -11.99
N ASP A 174 -9.51 -11.89 -11.71
CA ASP A 174 -9.19 -13.24 -12.16
C ASP A 174 -9.89 -13.52 -13.49
N LYS A 175 -9.17 -14.12 -14.45
CA LYS A 175 -9.70 -14.33 -15.81
C LYS A 175 -10.83 -15.36 -15.88
N GLN A 176 -10.95 -16.24 -14.87
CA GLN A 176 -11.98 -17.28 -14.83
C GLN A 176 -13.16 -16.84 -13.95
N HIS A 177 -12.91 -16.10 -12.87
CA HIS A 177 -13.89 -15.77 -11.85
C HIS A 177 -14.25 -14.28 -11.78
N GLY A 178 -13.68 -13.44 -12.62
CA GLY A 178 -13.89 -11.99 -12.60
C GLY A 178 -13.22 -11.32 -11.39
N TRP A 179 -13.80 -10.23 -10.90
CA TRP A 179 -13.25 -9.52 -9.74
C TRP A 179 -13.35 -10.36 -8.46
N GLN A 180 -12.22 -10.55 -7.79
CA GLN A 180 -12.10 -11.32 -6.56
C GLN A 180 -11.53 -10.45 -5.44
N LEU A 181 -12.13 -10.56 -4.26
CA LEU A 181 -11.60 -9.95 -3.03
C LEU A 181 -10.41 -10.77 -2.53
N LEU A 182 -9.31 -10.09 -2.19
CA LEU A 182 -8.08 -10.69 -1.70
C LEU A 182 -8.30 -11.57 -0.47
N ASP A 183 -8.93 -11.03 0.57
CA ASP A 183 -8.93 -11.66 1.89
C ASP A 183 -9.94 -12.82 1.97
N ASN A 184 -11.04 -12.74 1.23
CA ASN A 184 -12.05 -13.80 1.16
C ASN A 184 -12.93 -13.69 -0.09
N THR A 185 -12.78 -14.65 -1.00
CA THR A 185 -13.50 -14.69 -2.28
C THR A 185 -15.02 -14.84 -2.15
N ALA A 186 -15.53 -15.33 -1.01
CA ALA A 186 -16.97 -15.39 -0.75
C ALA A 186 -17.62 -13.99 -0.64
N TYR A 187 -16.82 -12.95 -0.34
CA TYR A 187 -17.26 -11.56 -0.25
C TYR A 187 -16.87 -10.72 -1.46
N SER A 188 -16.59 -11.35 -2.61
CA SER A 188 -16.22 -10.65 -3.85
C SER A 188 -17.30 -9.70 -4.40
N SER A 189 -18.54 -9.76 -3.88
CA SER A 189 -19.57 -8.74 -4.16
C SER A 189 -19.16 -7.31 -3.73
N LEU A 190 -18.21 -7.16 -2.81
CA LEU A 190 -17.60 -5.86 -2.49
C LEU A 190 -16.83 -5.27 -3.68
N CYS A 191 -16.38 -6.12 -4.60
CA CYS A 191 -15.62 -5.76 -5.78
C CYS A 191 -16.49 -5.48 -7.02
N ASP A 192 -17.81 -5.68 -6.96
CA ASP A 192 -18.71 -5.46 -8.11
C ASP A 192 -18.63 -4.03 -8.66
N CYS A 193 -18.33 -3.05 -7.79
CA CYS A 193 -18.16 -1.66 -8.18
C CYS A 193 -16.87 -1.39 -8.99
N CYS A 194 -15.95 -2.36 -9.12
CA CYS A 194 -14.70 -2.19 -9.84
C CYS A 194 -14.88 -2.05 -11.36
N GLU A 195 -16.02 -2.48 -11.93
CA GLU A 195 -16.42 -2.17 -13.32
C GLU A 195 -17.14 -0.82 -13.46
N SER A 196 -17.42 -0.14 -12.34
CA SER A 196 -18.07 1.17 -12.31
C SER A 196 -17.34 2.09 -11.33
N THR A 197 -18.06 2.90 -10.55
CA THR A 197 -17.47 3.78 -9.54
C THR A 197 -17.78 3.27 -8.14
N CYS A 198 -16.75 2.98 -7.37
CA CYS A 198 -16.86 2.59 -5.98
C CYS A 198 -17.12 3.82 -5.10
N LYS A 199 -18.35 3.93 -4.60
CA LYS A 199 -18.78 4.96 -3.66
C LYS A 199 -19.04 4.32 -2.31
N SER A 200 -18.89 5.10 -1.24
CA SER A 200 -19.35 4.66 0.08
C SER A 200 -20.86 4.43 0.01
N ARG A 201 -21.31 3.27 0.48
CA ARG A 201 -22.74 2.97 0.49
C ARG A 201 -23.37 3.86 1.58
N LYS A 202 -24.11 4.91 1.19
CA LYS A 202 -24.99 5.59 2.15
C LYS A 202 -25.96 4.55 2.68
N MET A 203 -25.87 4.23 3.97
CA MET A 203 -26.86 3.39 4.63
C MET A 203 -28.23 4.04 4.37
N ARG A 204 -29.12 3.35 3.65
CA ARG A 204 -30.49 3.85 3.49
C ARG A 204 -31.09 3.86 4.89
N SER A 205 -31.38 5.05 5.42
CA SER A 205 -32.22 5.17 6.61
C SER A 205 -33.48 4.34 6.37
N PRO A 206 -33.93 3.52 7.33
CA PRO A 206 -35.25 2.91 7.25
C PRO A 206 -36.24 4.05 7.04
N GLY A 207 -36.92 4.07 5.90
CA GLY A 207 -37.94 5.07 5.64
C GLY A 207 -38.97 5.01 6.75
N SER A 208 -39.18 6.13 7.44
CA SER A 208 -40.35 6.31 8.29
C SER A 208 -41.56 6.24 7.36
N GLY A 209 -42.20 5.07 7.31
CA GLY A 209 -43.50 4.91 6.67
C GLY A 209 -44.50 5.81 7.37
N THR A 210 -45.08 6.74 6.61
CA THR A 210 -46.32 7.45 6.96
C THR A 210 -47.52 6.60 6.61
#